data_AF-A0AAD6ABT4-F1
#
_entry.id   AF-A0AAD6ABT4-F1
#
_cell.length_a   1.000
_cell.length_b   1.000
_cell.length_c   1.000
_cell.angle_alpha   90.00
_cell.angle_beta   90.00
_cell.angle_gamma   90.00
#
_symmetry.space_group_name_H-M   'P 1'
#
loop_
_entity.id
_entity.type
_entity.pdbx_description
1 polymer ?
#
loop_
_entity_poly.entity_id
_entity_poly.type
_entity_poly.pdbx_seq_one_letter_code
_entity_poly.pdbx_strand_id
1 'polypeptide(L)'
;MLLEENIITFVKNELKKFQKALSSDYPECLESQREDEEVLDGEEEEQRRSSREAFLNISLHFLRSMKQEELADHLQSSKRVSIEI
;
A
#
# COMPACT_ATOMS: atom_id res chain seq x y z
N MET A 1 17.92 9.19 -12.42
CA MET A 1 17.44 8.37 -13.57
C MET A 1 15.92 8.32 -13.46
N LEU A 2 15.17 8.64 -14.52
CA LEU A 2 13.71 8.79 -14.42
C LEU A 2 12.99 7.57 -13.80
N LEU A 3 13.42 6.35 -14.15
CA LEU A 3 12.85 5.13 -13.58
C LEU A 3 13.09 4.99 -12.08
N GLU A 4 14.31 5.30 -11.62
CA GLU A 4 14.67 5.24 -10.20
C GLU A 4 13.86 6.26 -9.39
N GLU A 5 13.74 7.49 -9.90
CA GLU A 5 12.95 8.57 -9.27
C GLU A 5 11.47 8.20 -9.17
N ASN A 6 10.90 7.59 -10.22
CA ASN A 6 9.52 7.10 -10.23
C ASN A 6 9.31 5.97 -9.19
N ILE A 7 10.22 4.99 -9.13
CA ILE A 7 10.14 3.90 -8.15
C ILE A 7 10.27 4.43 -6.73
N ILE A 8 11.23 5.32 -6.46
CA ILE A 8 11.40 5.93 -5.13
C ILE A 8 10.13 6.67 -4.70
N THR A 9 9.52 7.42 -5.62
CA THR A 9 8.27 8.15 -5.36
C THR A 9 7.13 7.20 -5.03
N PHE A 10 6.95 6.15 -5.84
CA PHE A 10 5.95 5.10 -5.61
C PHE A 10 6.13 4.43 -4.24
N VAL A 11 7.36 3.97 -3.95
CA VAL A 11 7.70 3.32 -2.67
C VAL A 11 7.41 4.24 -1.48
N LYS A 12 7.80 5.51 -1.56
CA LYS A 12 7.52 6.48 -0.49
C LYS A 12 6.02 6.68 -0.27
N ASN A 13 5.24 6.75 -1.34
CA ASN A 13 3.79 6.94 -1.24
C ASN A 13 3.11 5.71 -0.63
N GLU A 14 3.46 4.50 -1.07
CA GLU A 14 2.89 3.27 -0.53
C GLU A 14 3.29 3.01 0.93
N LEU A 15 4.54 3.31 1.32
CA LEU A 15 4.97 3.22 2.72
C LEU A 15 4.20 4.18 3.63
N LYS A 16 3.90 5.41 3.18
CA LYS A 16 3.04 6.34 3.93
C LYS A 16 1.64 5.77 4.14
N LYS A 17 1.07 5.07 3.16
CA LYS A 17 -0.24 4.41 3.28
C LYS A 17 -0.21 3.29 4.32
N PHE A 18 0.85 2.48 4.34
CA PHE A 18 1.02 1.44 5.36
C PHE A 18 1.14 2.05 6.76
N GLN A 19 1.91 3.13 6.93
CA GLN A 19 2.01 3.82 8.23
C GLN A 19 0.65 4.33 8.72
N LYS A 20 -0.18 4.88 7.82
CA LYS A 20 -1.55 5.29 8.16
C LYS A 20 -2.41 4.10 8.56
N ALA A 21 -2.40 3.02 7.77
CA ALA A 21 -3.20 1.83 8.03
C ALA A 21 -2.81 1.11 9.34
N LEU A 22 -1.54 1.24 9.75
CA LEU A 22 -1.01 0.66 10.97
C LEU A 22 -1.19 1.56 12.20
N SER A 23 -1.59 2.82 12.03
CA SER A 23 -1.84 3.76 13.13
C SER A 23 -3.26 3.60 13.66
N SER A 24 -3.40 3.33 14.96
CA SER A 24 -4.71 3.16 15.63
C SER A 24 -5.50 4.48 15.80
N ASP A 25 -4.87 5.64 15.59
CA ASP A 25 -5.40 6.95 15.99
C ASP A 25 -6.03 7.76 14.83
N TYR A 26 -6.26 7.16 13.65
CA TYR A 26 -6.81 7.90 12.51
C TYR A 26 -8.08 7.25 11.96
N PRO A 27 -9.28 7.67 12.42
CA PRO A 27 -10.57 7.16 11.94
C PRO A 27 -10.92 7.59 10.50
N GLU A 28 -10.04 8.33 9.81
CA GLU A 28 -10.33 9.00 8.55
C GLU A 28 -9.37 8.51 7.44
N CYS A 29 -9.35 7.20 7.14
CA CYS A 29 -8.49 6.69 6.07
C CYS A 29 -9.17 5.69 5.13
N LEU A 30 -10.38 6.03 4.67
CA LEU A 30 -10.98 5.38 3.50
C LEU A 30 -11.27 6.34 2.34
N GLU A 31 -11.36 7.66 2.57
CA GLU A 31 -11.63 8.63 1.49
C GLU A 31 -10.36 9.09 0.75
N SER A 32 -9.20 9.17 1.41
CA SER A 32 -7.93 9.56 0.75
C SER A 32 -7.33 8.49 -0.18
N GLN A 33 -7.95 7.30 -0.31
CA GLN A 33 -7.52 6.31 -1.30
C GLN A 33 -7.85 6.73 -2.74
N ARG A 34 -8.87 7.60 -2.94
CA ARG A 34 -9.31 8.04 -4.27
C ARG A 34 -8.73 9.39 -4.70
N GLU A 35 -8.12 10.16 -3.81
CA GLU A 35 -7.65 11.51 -4.17
C GLU A 35 -6.38 11.50 -5.06
N ASP A 36 -5.65 10.38 -5.10
CA ASP A 36 -4.53 10.14 -6.04
C ASP A 36 -4.95 9.24 -7.23
N GLU A 37 -6.23 8.84 -7.33
CA GLU A 37 -6.79 8.31 -8.57
C GLU A 37 -7.11 9.52 -9.46
N GLU A 38 -6.10 9.96 -10.22
CA GLU A 38 -6.41 10.56 -11.52
C GLU A 38 -7.41 9.63 -12.22
N VAL A 39 -8.34 10.17 -13.01
CA VAL A 39 -9.29 9.34 -13.76
C VAL A 39 -8.50 8.58 -14.82
N LEU A 40 -7.96 7.42 -14.47
CA LEU A 40 -7.15 6.60 -15.35
C LEU A 40 -8.06 5.59 -16.05
N ASP A 41 -7.66 5.19 -17.24
CA ASP A 41 -8.37 4.15 -17.99
C ASP A 41 -8.27 2.80 -17.25
N GLY A 42 -9.22 1.90 -17.51
CA GLY A 42 -9.36 0.65 -16.77
C GLY A 42 -8.11 -0.24 -16.79
N GLU A 43 -7.29 -0.18 -17.84
CA GLU A 43 -6.03 -0.92 -17.94
C GLU A 43 -4.92 -0.34 -17.04
N GLU A 44 -4.85 0.99 -16.92
CA GLU A 44 -3.83 1.67 -16.14
C GLU A 44 -4.12 1.56 -14.63
N GLU A 45 -5.41 1.55 -14.26
CA GLU A 45 -5.85 1.20 -12.91
C GLU A 45 -5.45 -0.22 -12.50
N GLU A 46 -5.63 -1.19 -13.40
CA GLU A 46 -5.29 -2.58 -13.12
C GLU A 46 -3.78 -2.78 -12.95
N GLN A 47 -2.96 -2.14 -13.79
CA GLN A 47 -1.50 -2.16 -13.63
C GLN A 47 -1.05 -1.51 -12.30
N ARG A 48 -1.69 -0.40 -11.91
CA ARG A 48 -1.44 0.24 -10.61
C ARG A 48 -1.82 -0.68 -9.46
N ARG A 49 -2.96 -1.36 -9.52
CA ARG A 49 -3.40 -2.33 -8.50
C ARG A 49 -2.42 -3.50 -8.37
N SER A 50 -2.03 -4.10 -9.49
CA SER A 50 -1.04 -5.18 -9.52
C SER A 50 0.30 -4.74 -8.91
N SER A 51 0.74 -3.51 -9.20
CA SER A 51 1.98 -2.96 -8.64
C SER A 51 1.89 -2.76 -7.13
N ARG A 52 0.76 -2.26 -6.62
CA ARG A 52 0.48 -2.10 -5.18
C ARG A 52 0.46 -3.46 -4.47
N GLU A 53 -0.18 -4.46 -5.06
CA GLU A 53 -0.21 -5.82 -4.50
C GLU A 53 1.18 -6.47 -4.46
N ALA A 54 1.96 -6.35 -5.54
CA ALA A 54 3.33 -6.82 -5.57
C ALA A 54 4.19 -6.14 -4.49
N PHE A 55 4.05 -4.82 -4.34
CA PHE A 55 4.78 -4.07 -3.33
C PHE A 55 4.40 -4.46 -1.89
N LEU A 56 3.11 -4.72 -1.64
CA LEU A 56 2.66 -5.25 -0.35
C LEU A 56 3.32 -6.62 -0.06
N ASN A 57 3.33 -7.54 -1.02
CA ASN A 57 3.95 -8.85 -0.85
C ASN A 57 5.44 -8.75 -0.54
N ILE A 58 6.16 -7.86 -1.24
CA ILE A 58 7.58 -7.57 -0.98
C ILE A 58 7.75 -7.01 0.44
N SER A 59 6.89 -6.07 0.85
CA SER A 59 6.95 -5.45 2.17
C SER A 59 6.71 -6.49 3.29
N LEU A 60 5.72 -7.36 3.15
CA LEU A 60 5.46 -8.47 4.07
C LEU A 60 6.64 -9.43 4.16
N HIS A 61 7.28 -9.73 3.02
CA HIS A 61 8.48 -10.57 3.00
C HIS A 61 9.63 -9.96 3.80
N PHE A 62 9.88 -8.65 3.66
CA PHE A 62 10.90 -7.96 4.44
C PHE A 62 10.57 -7.95 5.93
N LEU A 63 9.33 -7.62 6.31
CA LEU A 63 8.91 -7.61 7.71
C LEU A 63 9.14 -8.98 8.37
N ARG A 64 8.73 -10.07 7.72
CA ARG A 64 8.96 -11.44 8.21
C ARG A 64 10.45 -11.78 8.29
N SER A 65 11.24 -11.38 7.29
CA SER A 65 12.69 -11.59 7.29
C SER A 65 13.40 -10.81 8.41
N MET A 66 12.82 -9.68 8.83
CA MET A 66 13.27 -8.85 9.94
C MET A 66 12.75 -9.29 11.31
N LYS A 67 11.99 -10.40 11.40
CA LYS A 67 11.31 -10.86 12.62
C LYS A 67 10.32 -9.82 13.19
N GLN A 68 9.57 -9.19 12.29
CA GLN A 68 8.49 -8.26 12.60
C GLN A 68 7.14 -8.89 12.21
N GLU A 69 6.87 -10.09 12.74
CA GLU A 69 5.69 -10.90 12.40
C GLU A 69 4.38 -10.20 12.73
N GLU A 70 4.26 -9.59 13.92
CA GLU A 70 3.05 -8.86 14.33
C GLU A 70 2.74 -7.69 13.38
N LEU A 71 3.78 -6.98 12.93
CA LEU A 71 3.63 -5.87 12.00
C LEU A 71 3.22 -6.37 10.61
N ALA A 72 3.77 -7.49 10.16
CA ALA A 72 3.39 -8.13 8.91
C ALA A 72 1.93 -8.60 8.95
N ASP A 73 1.49 -9.20 10.04
CA ASP A 73 0.12 -9.70 10.20
C ASP A 73 -0.88 -8.55 10.29
N HIS A 74 -0.55 -7.48 11.01
CA HIS A 74 -1.38 -6.26 11.05
C HIS A 74 -1.48 -5.57 9.69
N LEU A 75 -0.37 -5.51 8.95
CA LEU A 75 -0.37 -4.95 7.60
C LEU A 75 -1.15 -5.82 6.60
N GLN A 76 -1.12 -7.14 6.77
CA GLN A 76 -1.88 -8.06 5.93
C GLN A 76 -3.38 -8.06 6.25
N SER A 77 -3.75 -7.86 7.52
CA SER A 77 -5.15 -7.82 7.96
C SER A 77 -5.86 -6.53 7.54
N SER A 78 -5.17 -5.39 7.49
CA SER A 78 -5.72 -4.12 6.99
C SER A 78 -6.20 -4.21 5.53
N LYS A 79 -5.55 -5.04 4.69
CA LYS A 79 -6.03 -5.35 3.33
C LYS A 79 -7.38 -6.07 3.32
N ARG A 80 -7.63 -6.98 4.27
CA ARG A 80 -8.88 -7.77 4.30
C ARG A 80 -10.09 -6.93 4.68
N VAL A 81 -9.90 -5.98 5.60
CA VAL A 81 -10.96 -5.04 6.01
C VAL A 81 -11.43 -4.18 4.82
N SER A 82 -10.55 -3.86 3.87
CA SER A 82 -10.91 -3.10 2.67
C SER A 82 -11.59 -3.91 1.55
N ILE A 83 -11.71 -5.24 1.67
CA ILE A 83 -12.33 -6.11 0.64
C ILE A 83 -13.73 -6.60 1.06
N GLU A 84 -14.10 -6.49 2.35
CA GLU A 84 -15.39 -6.95 2.89
C GLU A 84 -16.46 -5.86 3.05
N ILE A 85 -16.24 -4.64 2.52
CA ILE A 85 -17.23 -3.54 2.46
C ILE A 85 -17.55 -3.22 1.00
#